data_AF-A0A847NN10-F1
#
_entry.id   AF-A0A847NN10-F1
#
_cell.length_a   1.000
_cell.length_b   1.000
_cell.length_c   1.000
_cell.angle_alpha   90.00
_cell.angle_beta   90.00
_cell.angle_gamma   90.00
#
_symmetry.space_group_name_H-M   'P 1'
#
loop_
_entity.id
_entity.type
_entity.pdbx_description
1 polymer ?
#
loop_
_entity_poly.entity_id
_entity_poly.type
_entity_poly.pdbx_seq_one_letter_code
_entity_poly.pdbx_strand_id
1 'polypeptide(L)'
;MNLKQIDLHIGQALNSLELVASELKQNEELKEISKNLALLIPQIWEERENLYSKFPEIKVDFLKKIEENKEEFIKMDTLLKEATKFEEDGELKKANETYKKLLEIADISYFKLQAEAGAFRTQAK
;
A
#
# COMPACT_ATOMS: atom_id res chain seq x y z
N MET A 1 -3.86 -17.89 20.85
CA MET A 1 -3.33 -17.29 19.61
C MET A 1 -2.68 -15.98 19.98
N ASN A 2 -1.38 -15.80 19.72
CA ASN A 2 -0.64 -14.58 20.10
C ASN A 2 -1.01 -13.44 19.15
N LEU A 3 -1.25 -12.22 19.67
CA LEU A 3 -1.53 -11.03 18.84
C LEU A 3 -0.45 -10.78 17.78
N LYS A 4 0.81 -11.12 18.06
CA LYS A 4 1.91 -11.08 17.07
C LYS A 4 1.75 -12.11 15.94
N GLN A 5 1.23 -13.29 16.25
CA GLN A 5 0.92 -14.29 15.23
C GLN A 5 -0.26 -13.86 14.37
N ILE A 6 -1.25 -13.17 14.97
CA ILE A 6 -2.37 -12.60 14.21
C ILE A 6 -1.85 -11.55 13.22
N ASP A 7 -1.03 -10.61 13.67
CA ASP A 7 -0.44 -9.60 12.76
C ASP A 7 0.40 -10.23 11.64
N LEU A 8 1.23 -11.22 11.98
CA LEU A 8 2.01 -11.95 10.99
C LEU A 8 1.12 -12.61 9.93
N HIS A 9 0.02 -13.25 10.35
CA HIS A 9 -0.92 -13.90 9.42
C HIS A 9 -1.66 -12.88 8.57
N ILE A 10 -2.06 -11.73 9.13
CA ILE A 10 -2.66 -10.64 8.34
C ILE A 10 -1.65 -10.13 7.30
N GLY A 11 -0.39 -9.90 7.69
CA GLY A 11 0.66 -9.48 6.76
C GLY A 11 0.95 -10.50 5.65
N GLN A 12 0.98 -11.80 5.97
CA GLN A 12 1.16 -12.87 4.98
C GLN A 12 -0.02 -12.96 4.01
N ALA A 13 -1.25 -12.81 4.52
CA ALA A 13 -2.45 -12.81 3.71
C ALA A 13 -2.47 -11.61 2.76
N LEU A 14 -2.13 -10.41 3.26
CA LEU A 14 -1.97 -9.21 2.45
C LEU A 14 -0.96 -9.44 1.31
N ASN A 15 0.27 -9.87 1.62
CA ASN A 15 1.28 -10.15 0.58
C ASN A 15 0.78 -11.15 -0.48
N SER A 16 0.04 -12.18 -0.07
CA SER A 16 -0.51 -13.17 -0.99
C SER A 16 -1.59 -12.59 -1.90
N LEU A 17 -2.52 -11.81 -1.32
CA LEU A 17 -3.58 -11.14 -2.08
C LEU A 17 -3.01 -10.11 -3.06
N GLU A 18 -1.96 -9.41 -2.67
CA GLU A 18 -1.26 -8.42 -3.49
C GLU A 18 -0.54 -9.08 -4.68
N LEU A 19 0.11 -10.23 -4.46
CA LEU A 19 0.70 -11.03 -5.53
C LEU A 19 -0.36 -11.43 -6.57
N VAL A 20 -1.47 -12.00 -6.09
CA VAL A 20 -2.60 -12.41 -6.93
C VAL A 20 -3.18 -11.21 -7.69
N ALA A 21 -3.38 -10.07 -7.02
CA ALA A 21 -3.88 -8.86 -7.68
C ALA A 21 -2.97 -8.41 -8.84
N SER A 22 -1.64 -8.54 -8.68
CA SER A 22 -0.68 -8.20 -9.72
C SER A 22 -0.71 -9.16 -10.91
N GLU A 23 -0.87 -10.47 -10.66
CA GLU A 23 -0.97 -11.49 -11.71
C GLU A 23 -2.26 -11.33 -12.51
N LEU A 24 -3.37 -11.06 -11.82
CA LEU A 24 -4.67 -10.85 -12.44
C LEU A 24 -4.74 -9.57 -13.28
N LYS A 25 -3.91 -8.58 -13.01
CA LYS A 25 -3.88 -7.28 -13.74
C LYS A 25 -3.53 -7.45 -15.22
N GLN A 26 -2.89 -8.55 -15.60
CA GLN A 26 -2.54 -8.86 -16.98
C GLN A 26 -3.64 -9.64 -17.74
N ASN A 27 -4.71 -10.06 -17.04
CA ASN A 27 -5.77 -10.88 -17.61
C ASN A 27 -7.12 -10.13 -17.63
N GLU A 28 -7.54 -9.66 -18.81
CA GLU A 28 -8.80 -8.92 -18.99
C GLU A 28 -10.05 -9.74 -18.62
N GLU A 29 -10.02 -11.07 -18.71
CA GLU A 29 -11.16 -11.91 -18.30
C GLU A 29 -11.38 -11.90 -16.78
N LEU A 30 -10.34 -11.57 -16.01
CA LEU A 30 -10.35 -11.58 -14.54
C LEU A 30 -10.30 -10.16 -13.94
N LYS A 31 -10.55 -9.14 -14.77
CA LYS A 31 -10.51 -7.72 -14.38
C LYS A 31 -11.39 -7.38 -13.18
N GLU A 32 -12.58 -7.97 -13.09
CA GLU A 32 -13.49 -7.71 -11.97
C GLU A 32 -12.93 -8.27 -10.66
N ILE A 33 -12.24 -9.42 -10.70
CA ILE A 33 -11.56 -9.99 -9.52
C ILE A 33 -10.38 -9.09 -9.12
N SER A 34 -9.58 -8.65 -10.07
CA SER A 34 -8.47 -7.70 -9.82
C SER A 34 -8.97 -6.41 -9.17
N LYS A 35 -10.07 -5.85 -9.68
CA LYS A 35 -10.72 -4.67 -9.11
C LYS A 35 -11.22 -4.91 -7.68
N ASN A 36 -11.86 -6.05 -7.42
CA ASN A 36 -12.32 -6.39 -6.08
C ASN A 36 -11.17 -6.54 -5.08
N LEU A 37 -10.06 -7.17 -5.49
CA LEU A 37 -8.86 -7.24 -4.66
C LEU A 37 -8.26 -5.86 -4.40
N ALA A 38 -8.22 -4.98 -5.40
CA ALA A 38 -7.73 -3.62 -5.25
C ALA A 38 -8.56 -2.79 -4.25
N LEU A 39 -9.83 -3.14 -4.03
CA LEU A 39 -10.69 -2.52 -3.01
C LEU A 39 -10.53 -3.16 -1.63
N LEU A 40 -10.37 -4.49 -1.58
CA LEU A 40 -10.29 -5.26 -0.33
C LEU A 40 -8.95 -5.08 0.39
N ILE A 41 -7.84 -5.08 -0.35
CA ILE A 41 -6.49 -5.00 0.22
C ILE A 41 -6.32 -3.75 1.10
N PRO A 42 -6.71 -2.53 0.65
CA PRO A 42 -6.68 -1.34 1.51
C PRO A 42 -7.51 -1.46 2.78
N GLN A 43 -8.68 -2.10 2.73
CA GLN A 43 -9.53 -2.30 3.90
C GLN A 43 -8.86 -3.21 4.94
N ILE A 44 -8.20 -4.28 4.49
CA ILE A 44 -7.45 -5.17 5.39
C ILE A 44 -6.26 -4.43 6.01
N TRP A 45 -5.60 -3.55 5.25
CA TRP A 45 -4.55 -2.67 5.79
C TRP A 45 -5.09 -1.71 6.86
N GLU A 46 -6.26 -1.11 6.64
CA GLU A 46 -6.91 -0.23 7.61
C GLU A 46 -7.25 -0.97 8.92
N GLU A 47 -7.80 -2.18 8.82
CA GLU A 47 -8.06 -3.00 10.00
C GLU A 47 -6.79 -3.43 10.74
N ARG A 48 -5.70 -3.63 10.00
CA ARG A 48 -4.38 -3.88 10.59
C ARG A 48 -3.84 -2.67 11.34
N GLU A 49 -4.04 -1.45 10.85
CA GLU A 49 -3.69 -0.22 11.59
C GLU A 49 -4.63 0.02 12.79
N ASN A 50 -5.91 -0.35 12.70
CA ASN A 50 -6.83 -0.36 13.84
C ASN A 50 -6.36 -1.32 14.94
N LEU A 51 -5.79 -2.47 14.56
CA LEU A 51 -5.17 -3.40 15.50
C LEU A 51 -3.98 -2.75 16.21
N TYR A 52 -3.10 -2.05 15.49
CA TYR A 52 -1.96 -1.35 16.08
C TYR A 52 -2.38 -0.19 16.98
N SER A 53 -3.47 0.50 16.66
CA SER A 53 -4.01 1.57 17.51
C SER A 53 -4.48 1.05 18.87
N LYS A 54 -4.96 -0.20 18.93
CA LYS A 54 -5.37 -0.88 20.16
C LYS A 54 -4.22 -1.57 20.89
N PHE A 55 -3.23 -2.06 20.14
CA PHE A 55 -2.09 -2.84 20.65
C PHE A 55 -0.78 -2.38 19.98
N PRO A 56 -0.24 -1.21 20.37
CA PRO A 56 0.93 -0.60 19.71
C PRO A 56 2.20 -1.46 19.77
N GLU A 57 2.33 -2.31 20.78
CA GLU A 57 3.47 -3.20 21.00
C GLU A 57 3.66 -4.24 19.89
N ILE A 58 2.63 -4.51 19.10
CA ILE A 58 2.69 -5.44 17.97
C ILE A 58 3.38 -4.78 16.77
N LYS A 59 3.20 -3.46 16.59
CA LYS A 59 3.81 -2.68 15.51
C LYS A 59 5.33 -2.59 15.65
N VAL A 60 5.87 -2.73 16.87
CA VAL A 60 7.31 -2.58 17.19
C VAL A 60 8.21 -3.59 16.47
N ASP A 61 7.76 -4.82 16.24
CA ASP A 61 8.55 -5.83 15.51
C ASP A 61 8.53 -5.59 13.97
N PHE A 62 7.46 -5.00 13.43
CA PHE A 62 7.42 -4.48 12.05
C PHE A 62 8.27 -3.20 11.90
N LEU A 63 8.22 -2.32 12.90
CA LEU A 63 9.07 -1.14 12.99
C LEU A 63 10.55 -1.50 13.09
N LYS A 64 10.94 -2.60 13.73
CA LYS A 64 12.33 -3.10 13.72
C LYS A 64 12.82 -3.43 12.31
N LYS A 65 11.95 -4.02 11.48
CA LYS A 65 12.24 -4.35 10.08
C LYS A 65 12.28 -3.09 9.19
N ILE A 66 11.55 -2.04 9.58
CA ILE A 66 11.61 -0.69 8.98
C ILE A 66 12.81 0.10 9.51
N GLU A 67 13.23 -0.07 10.76
CA GLU A 67 14.35 0.67 11.37
C GLU A 67 15.68 0.36 10.69
N GLU A 68 15.83 -0.86 10.16
CA GLU A 68 16.96 -1.24 9.32
C GLU A 68 17.01 -0.45 7.99
N ASN A 69 15.88 0.08 7.50
CA ASN A 69 15.73 0.88 6.27
C ASN A 69 14.90 2.18 6.49
N LYS A 70 15.10 2.84 7.63
CA LYS A 70 14.24 3.95 8.11
C LYS A 70 14.21 5.15 7.15
N GLU A 71 15.33 5.45 6.52
CA GLU A 71 15.45 6.57 5.57
C GLU A 71 14.64 6.30 4.29
N GLU A 72 14.66 5.08 3.79
CA GLU A 72 13.88 4.67 2.62
C GLU A 72 12.38 4.71 2.91
N PHE A 73 11.97 4.25 4.09
CA PHE A 73 10.58 4.35 4.55
C PHE A 73 10.09 5.80 4.60
N ILE A 74 10.86 6.71 5.22
CA ILE A 74 10.50 8.13 5.33
C ILE A 74 10.38 8.76 3.93
N LYS A 75 11.27 8.39 3.01
CA LYS A 75 11.25 8.89 1.63
C LYS A 75 9.99 8.44 0.88
N MET A 76 9.61 7.18 1.03
CA MET A 76 8.38 6.64 0.42
C MET A 76 7.12 7.25 1.03
N ASP A 77 7.05 7.40 2.36
CA ASP A 77 5.93 8.03 3.07
C ASP A 77 5.77 9.51 2.67
N THR A 78 6.88 10.23 2.50
CA THR A 78 6.87 11.63 2.05
C THR A 78 6.30 11.74 0.64
N LEU A 79 6.75 10.90 -0.30
CA LEU A 79 6.25 10.89 -1.67
C LEU A 79 4.77 10.51 -1.74
N LEU A 80 4.33 9.55 -0.90
CA LEU A 80 2.92 9.17 -0.83
C LEU A 80 2.05 10.34 -0.37
N LYS A 81 2.43 11.03 0.72
CA LYS A 81 1.71 12.19 1.23
C LYS A 81 1.67 13.34 0.21
N GLU A 82 2.78 13.59 -0.47
CA GLU A 82 2.87 14.61 -1.51
C GLU A 82 1.96 14.30 -2.70
N ALA A 83 1.95 13.05 -3.18
CA ALA A 83 1.09 12.63 -4.29
C ALA A 83 -0.39 12.72 -3.92
N THR A 84 -0.77 12.27 -2.73
CA THR A 84 -2.16 12.36 -2.24
C THR A 84 -2.62 13.81 -2.10
N LYS A 85 -1.75 14.70 -1.61
CA LYS A 85 -2.07 16.12 -1.54
C LYS A 85 -2.30 16.73 -2.92
N PHE A 86 -1.44 16.43 -3.90
CA PHE A 86 -1.67 16.88 -5.28
C PHE A 86 -2.97 16.32 -5.87
N GLU A 87 -3.36 15.09 -5.51
CA GLU A 87 -4.63 14.50 -5.94
C GLU A 87 -5.83 15.25 -5.34
N GLU A 88 -5.78 15.54 -4.03
CA GLU A 88 -6.80 16.29 -3.30
C GLU A 88 -6.95 17.74 -3.80
N ASP A 89 -5.84 18.39 -4.11
CA ASP A 89 -5.78 19.75 -4.67
C ASP A 89 -6.22 19.81 -6.15
N GLY A 90 -6.52 18.65 -6.77
CA GLY A 90 -6.94 18.54 -8.17
C GLY A 90 -5.78 18.70 -9.17
N GLU A 91 -4.54 18.74 -8.71
CA GLU A 91 -3.32 18.79 -9.51
C GLU A 91 -2.94 17.41 -10.06
N LEU A 92 -3.87 16.79 -10.80
CA LEU A 92 -3.81 15.36 -11.16
C LEU A 92 -2.55 14.95 -11.92
N LYS A 93 -2.02 15.83 -12.77
CA LYS A 93 -0.77 15.56 -13.49
C LYS A 93 0.42 15.44 -12.54
N LYS A 94 0.53 16.33 -11.55
CA LYS A 94 1.61 16.27 -10.55
C LYS A 94 1.43 15.07 -9.63
N ALA A 95 0.18 14.79 -9.22
CA ALA A 95 -0.13 13.58 -8.45
C ALA A 95 0.31 12.31 -9.19
N ASN A 96 -0.01 12.19 -10.49
CA ASN A 96 0.40 11.05 -11.31
C ASN A 96 1.92 10.88 -11.40
N GLU A 97 2.64 11.99 -11.64
CA GLU A 97 4.10 11.99 -11.70
C GLU A 97 4.72 11.58 -10.36
N THR A 98 4.19 12.06 -9.24
CA THR A 98 4.68 11.72 -7.90
C THR A 98 4.36 10.27 -7.53
N TYR A 99 3.18 9.76 -7.89
CA TYR A 99 2.86 8.33 -7.73
C TYR A 99 3.77 7.43 -8.57
N LYS A 100 4.14 7.83 -9.80
CA LYS A 100 5.14 7.09 -10.61
C LYS A 100 6.52 7.09 -9.97
N LYS A 101 6.96 8.21 -9.40
CA LYS A 101 8.23 8.27 -8.65
C LYS A 101 8.22 7.37 -7.42
N LEU A 102 7.10 7.31 -6.71
CA LEU A 102 6.95 6.38 -5.58
C LEU A 102 7.04 4.92 -6.05
N LEU A 103 6.39 4.58 -7.18
CA LEU A 103 6.45 3.24 -7.79
C LEU A 103 7.88 2.78 -8.12
N GLU A 104 8.74 3.70 -8.57
CA GLU A 104 10.14 3.38 -8.93
C GLU A 104 10.98 2.97 -7.72
N ILE A 105 10.65 3.46 -6.52
CA ILE A 105 11.43 3.23 -5.30
C ILE A 105 10.72 2.36 -4.26
N ALA A 106 9.47 1.99 -4.50
CA ALA A 106 8.67 1.24 -3.53
C ALA A 106 9.12 -0.22 -3.43
N ASP A 107 9.87 -0.54 -2.38
CA ASP A 107 10.27 -1.89 -2.00
C ASP A 107 9.27 -2.55 -1.03
N ILE A 108 8.48 -1.74 -0.32
CA ILE A 108 7.40 -2.18 0.56
C ILE A 108 6.07 -2.16 -0.21
N SER A 109 5.36 -3.31 -0.18
CA SER A 109 4.12 -3.51 -0.93
C SER A 109 3.06 -2.44 -0.67
N TYR A 110 2.93 -1.96 0.56
CA TYR A 110 2.01 -0.87 0.93
C TYR A 110 2.20 0.37 0.04
N PHE A 111 3.43 0.88 -0.09
CA PHE A 111 3.70 2.07 -0.90
C PHE A 111 3.50 1.80 -2.39
N LYS A 112 3.88 0.61 -2.85
CA LYS A 112 3.71 0.20 -4.23
C LYS A 112 2.24 0.23 -4.64
N LEU A 113 1.35 -0.32 -3.82
CA LEU A 113 -0.08 -0.40 -4.13
C LEU A 113 -0.78 0.96 -4.06
N GLN A 114 -0.45 1.77 -3.05
CA GLN A 114 -0.96 3.13 -2.96
C GLN A 114 -0.55 3.94 -4.20
N ALA A 115 0.69 3.76 -4.65
CA ALA A 115 1.21 4.41 -5.83
C ALA A 115 0.57 3.90 -7.14
N GLU A 116 0.35 2.59 -7.28
CA GLU A 116 -0.37 2.03 -8.44
C GLU A 116 -1.82 2.52 -8.51
N ALA A 117 -2.54 2.50 -7.38
CA ALA A 117 -3.92 2.96 -7.31
C ALA A 117 -4.01 4.46 -7.59
N GLY A 118 -3.14 5.26 -6.98
CA GLY A 118 -3.07 6.71 -7.20
C GLY A 118 -2.71 7.06 -8.64
N ALA A 119 -1.71 6.39 -9.23
CA ALA A 119 -1.36 6.59 -10.64
C ALA A 119 -2.54 6.26 -11.56
N PHE A 120 -3.29 5.19 -11.31
CA PHE A 120 -4.47 4.85 -12.10
C PHE A 120 -5.57 5.91 -12.00
N ARG A 121 -5.92 6.36 -10.77
CA ARG A 121 -6.97 7.38 -10.55
C ARG A 121 -6.64 8.72 -11.22
N THR A 122 -5.37 9.08 -11.22
CA THR A 122 -4.88 10.37 -11.72
C THR A 122 -4.57 10.35 -13.23
N GLN A 123 -4.48 9.17 -13.85
CA GLN A 123 -4.26 9.02 -15.30
C GLN A 123 -5.57 9.04 -16.11
N ALA A 124 -6.71 8.78 -15.47
CA ALA A 124 -8.00 8.60 -16.13
C ALA A 124 -8.82 9.89 -16.33
N LYS A 125 -8.23 11.08 -16.15
CA LYS A 125 -8.90 12.38 -16.22
C LYS A 125 -8.16 13.37 -17.11
#